data_AF-A0A9E2ZSZ1-F1
#
_entry.id   AF-A0A9E2ZSZ1-F1
#
_cell.length_a   1.000
_cell.length_b   1.000
_cell.length_c   1.000
_cell.angle_alpha   90.00
_cell.angle_beta   90.00
_cell.angle_gamma   90.00
#
_symmetry.space_group_name_H-M   'P 1'
#
loop_
_entity.id
_entity.type
_entity.pdbx_description
1 polymer ?
#
loop_
_entity_poly.entity_id
_entity_poly.type
_entity_poly.pdbx_seq_one_letter_code
_entity_poly.pdbx_strand_id
1 'polypeptide(L)'
;MADNPGLLSNLPAQASSFIGREAEVAAVRAVVGGSRLVTLTGAGGAGKTRLGLQVAAGLLDGTRDGVWFADLAPLRDPDLVAVTVADVLGV
;
A
#
# COMPACT_ATOMS: atom_id res chain seq x y z
N MET A 1 19.82 16.75 16.69
CA MET A 1 20.43 16.56 15.35
C MET A 1 19.26 16.49 14.40
N ALA A 2 19.04 17.58 13.67
CA ALA A 2 17.77 17.89 13.04
C ALA A 2 17.44 16.96 11.86
N ASP A 3 16.16 16.93 11.52
CA ASP A 3 15.66 16.80 10.14
C ASP A 3 15.82 15.46 9.41
N ASN A 4 14.76 14.65 9.50
CA ASN A 4 13.87 14.37 8.37
C ASN A 4 12.64 13.62 8.94
N PRO A 5 11.38 14.09 8.84
CA PRO A 5 10.25 13.19 9.05
C PRO A 5 10.21 12.26 7.83
N GLY A 6 11.12 11.28 7.80
CA GLY A 6 11.18 10.28 6.76
C GLY A 6 9.79 9.66 6.65
N LEU A 7 9.21 9.73 5.46
CA LEU A 7 7.86 9.26 5.17
C LEU A 7 7.65 7.88 5.80
N LEU A 8 6.83 7.82 6.85
CA LEU A 8 6.66 6.60 7.67
C LEU A 8 6.05 5.50 6.79
N SER A 9 6.86 4.50 6.42
CA SER A 9 6.41 3.41 5.57
C SER A 9 7.36 2.23 5.54
N ASN A 10 6.81 1.08 5.15
CA ASN A 10 7.55 -0.16 4.85
C ASN A 10 7.31 -0.64 3.40
N LEU A 11 6.93 0.26 2.49
CA LEU A 11 6.55 -0.13 1.14
C LEU A 11 7.72 -0.81 0.40
N PRO A 12 7.53 -1.99 -0.18
CA PRO A 12 8.58 -2.67 -0.92
C PRO A 12 9.04 -1.84 -2.13
N ALA A 13 10.35 -1.84 -2.36
CA ALA A 13 10.94 -1.15 -3.50
C ALA A 13 10.38 -1.70 -4.82
N GLN A 14 9.92 -0.80 -5.69
CA GLN A 14 9.45 -1.17 -7.02
C GLN A 14 10.67 -1.39 -7.93
N ALA A 15 10.99 -2.65 -8.22
CA ALA A 15 12.19 -3.04 -8.99
C ALA A 15 12.20 -2.58 -10.47
N SER A 16 11.09 -2.06 -10.99
CA SER A 16 11.01 -1.52 -12.36
C SER A 16 10.01 -0.38 -12.44
N SER A 17 10.11 0.41 -13.51
CA SER A 17 9.15 1.49 -13.81
C SER A 17 7.73 0.95 -13.97
N PHE A 18 6.75 1.71 -13.49
CA PHE A 18 5.33 1.41 -13.64
C PHE A 18 4.78 2.19 -14.83
N ILE A 19 4.41 1.50 -15.90
CA ILE A 19 4.10 2.10 -17.21
C ILE A 19 2.63 1.88 -17.55
N GLY A 20 1.94 2.92 -18.04
CA GLY A 20 0.65 2.79 -18.75
C GLY A 20 -0.55 2.50 -17.85
N ARG A 21 -0.53 3.00 -16.62
CA ARG A 21 -1.56 2.79 -15.58
C ARG A 21 -1.86 4.07 -14.80
N GLU A 22 -1.54 5.23 -15.36
CA GLU A 22 -1.65 6.53 -14.72
C GLU A 22 -3.13 6.86 -14.42
N ALA A 23 -4.04 6.49 -15.32
CA ALA A 23 -5.48 6.67 -15.14
C ALA A 23 -6.02 5.82 -13.99
N GLU A 24 -5.61 4.56 -13.88
CA GLU A 24 -6.01 3.67 -12.79
C GLU A 24 -5.45 4.14 -11.45
N VAL A 25 -4.20 4.61 -11.40
CA VAL A 25 -3.62 5.20 -10.19
C VAL A 25 -4.44 6.40 -9.74
N ALA A 26 -4.79 7.31 -10.66
CA ALA A 26 -5.60 8.48 -10.35
C ALA A 26 -7.00 8.08 -9.84
N ALA A 27 -7.65 7.11 -10.49
CA ALA A 27 -8.96 6.62 -10.10
C ALA A 27 -8.94 6.02 -8.69
N VAL A 28 -7.98 5.15 -8.37
CA VAL A 28 -7.88 4.53 -7.04
C VAL A 28 -7.59 5.60 -5.98
N ARG A 29 -6.69 6.56 -6.24
CA ARG A 29 -6.42 7.67 -5.30
C ARG A 29 -7.66 8.48 -4.95
N ALA A 30 -8.49 8.79 -5.95
CA ALA A 30 -9.72 9.54 -5.74
C ALA A 30 -10.69 8.79 -4.81
N VAL A 31 -10.79 7.46 -4.95
CA VAL A 31 -11.66 6.64 -4.10
C VAL A 31 -11.10 6.50 -2.69
N VAL A 32 -9.78 6.30 -2.54
CA VAL A 32 -9.11 6.16 -1.24
C VAL A 32 -9.33 7.41 -0.36
N GLY A 33 -9.29 8.61 -0.94
CA GLY A 33 -9.49 9.85 -0.18
C GLY A 33 -10.86 9.99 0.50
N GLY A 34 -11.88 9.26 0.03
CA GLY A 34 -13.25 9.30 0.58
C GLY A 34 -13.70 8.01 1.27
N SER A 35 -12.88 6.96 1.27
CA SER A 35 -13.29 5.60 1.67
C SER A 35 -12.37 5.03 2.73
N ARG A 36 -12.94 4.34 3.73
CA ARG A 36 -12.16 3.63 4.77
C ARG A 36 -11.53 2.32 4.26
N LEU A 37 -12.13 1.71 3.25
CA LEU A 37 -11.69 0.45 2.66
C LEU A 37 -11.91 0.50 1.15
N VAL A 38 -10.89 0.12 0.41
CA VAL A 38 -10.95 -0.04 -1.05
C VAL A 38 -10.43 -1.43 -1.39
N THR A 39 -11.20 -2.18 -2.19
CA THR A 39 -10.81 -3.51 -2.65
C THR A 39 -10.54 -3.47 -4.14
N LEU A 40 -9.32 -3.85 -4.55
CA LEU A 40 -8.97 -4.02 -5.96
C LEU A 40 -9.25 -5.46 -6.37
N THR A 41 -10.19 -5.66 -7.29
CA THR A 41 -10.54 -6.98 -7.85
C THR A 41 -10.10 -7.08 -9.30
N GLY A 42 -10.02 -8.31 -9.83
CA GLY A 42 -9.61 -8.58 -11.21
C GLY A 42 -8.82 -9.88 -11.36
N ALA A 43 -8.56 -10.28 -12.59
CA ALA A 43 -7.88 -11.53 -12.92
C ALA A 43 -6.51 -11.69 -12.23
N GLY A 44 -6.07 -12.95 -12.07
CA GLY A 44 -4.70 -13.27 -11.65
C GLY A 44 -3.69 -12.64 -12.60
N GLY A 45 -2.58 -12.12 -12.08
CA GLY A 45 -1.56 -11.48 -12.90
C GLY A 45 -1.89 -10.08 -13.43
N ALA A 46 -3.09 -9.53 -13.19
CA ALA A 46 -3.48 -8.20 -13.68
C ALA A 46 -2.69 -7.01 -13.07
N GLY A 47 -1.78 -7.28 -12.12
CA GLY A 47 -0.92 -6.25 -11.52
C GLY A 47 -1.55 -5.48 -10.34
N LYS A 48 -2.61 -6.00 -9.71
CA LYS A 48 -3.34 -5.34 -8.61
C LYS A 48 -2.44 -4.94 -7.44
N THR A 49 -1.56 -5.83 -6.99
CA THR A 49 -0.58 -5.53 -5.93
C THR A 49 0.33 -4.39 -6.33
N ARG A 50 0.80 -4.40 -7.59
CA ARG A 50 1.68 -3.34 -8.11
C ARG A 50 0.96 -1.99 -8.22
N LEU A 51 -0.30 -1.98 -8.67
CA LEU A 51 -1.14 -0.79 -8.68
C LEU A 51 -1.37 -0.24 -7.27
N GLY A 52 -1.72 -1.10 -6.32
CA GLY A 52 -1.90 -0.71 -4.91
C GLY A 52 -0.64 -0.10 -4.30
N LEU A 53 0.52 -0.72 -4.54
CA LEU A 53 1.81 -0.19 -4.09
C LEU A 53 2.16 1.16 -4.75
N GLN A 54 1.86 1.34 -6.04
CA GLN A 54 2.08 2.62 -6.72
C GLN A 54 1.18 3.73 -6.15
N VAL A 55 -0.07 3.41 -5.84
CA VAL A 55 -1.00 4.33 -5.18
C VAL A 55 -0.48 4.69 -3.80
N ALA A 56 -0.16 3.69 -2.99
CA ALA A 56 0.41 3.84 -1.64
C ALA A 56 1.66 4.74 -1.64
N ALA A 57 2.58 4.52 -2.58
CA ALA A 57 3.85 5.25 -2.67
C ALA A 57 3.68 6.75 -2.81
N GLY A 58 2.67 7.24 -3.54
CA GLY A 58 2.46 8.71 -3.59
C GLY A 58 1.29 9.20 -2.75
N LEU A 59 0.79 8.39 -1.81
CA LEU A 59 0.07 8.88 -0.63
C LEU A 59 1.01 9.24 0.52
N LEU A 60 2.29 8.84 0.44
CA LEU A 60 3.30 9.09 1.47
C LEU A 60 3.36 10.57 1.86
N ASP A 61 3.50 11.48 0.89
CA ASP A 61 3.69 12.92 1.14
C ASP A 61 2.46 13.62 1.75
N GLY A 62 1.30 12.96 1.80
CA GLY A 62 0.04 13.53 2.28
C GLY A 62 -0.51 12.88 3.56
N THR A 63 0.11 11.79 4.04
CA THR A 63 -0.43 10.99 5.14
C THR A 63 0.42 11.15 6.39
N ARG A 64 -0.09 11.86 7.40
CA ARG A 64 0.63 12.11 8.66
C ARG A 64 1.03 10.83 9.40
N ASP A 65 0.16 9.82 9.33
CA ASP A 65 0.32 8.55 10.05
C ASP A 65 1.11 7.50 9.24
N GLY A 66 1.60 7.88 8.05
CA GLY A 66 2.34 6.99 7.16
C GLY A 66 1.49 6.07 6.31
N VAL A 67 2.16 5.22 5.53
CA VAL A 67 1.53 4.23 4.65
C VAL A 67 2.22 2.88 4.81
N TRP A 68 1.43 1.85 5.09
CA TRP A 68 1.94 0.54 5.51
C TRP A 68 1.46 -0.57 4.57
N PHE A 69 2.33 -1.55 4.34
CA PHE A 69 2.07 -2.75 3.57
C PHE A 69 2.18 -3.98 4.48
N ALA A 70 1.07 -4.70 4.61
CA ALA A 70 1.02 -6.00 5.26
C ALA A 70 0.84 -7.08 4.18
N ASP A 71 1.88 -7.90 3.96
CA ASP A 71 1.80 -9.00 3.02
C ASP A 71 1.09 -10.19 3.65
N LEU A 72 -0.15 -10.41 3.24
CA LEU A 72 -0.96 -11.54 3.70
C LEU A 72 -0.85 -12.76 2.77
N ALA A 73 -0.20 -12.64 1.61
CA ALA A 73 -0.04 -13.74 0.66
C ALA A 73 0.66 -15.00 1.23
N PRO A 74 1.68 -14.90 2.10
CA PRO A 74 2.33 -16.10 2.65
C PRO A 74 1.52 -16.77 3.77
N LEU A 75 0.48 -16.13 4.30
CA LEU A 75 -0.29 -16.66 5.42
C LEU A 75 -1.16 -17.84 4.98
N ARG A 76 -1.09 -18.92 5.76
CA ARG A 76 -1.94 -20.11 5.59
C ARG A 76 -2.96 -20.28 6.71
N ASP A 77 -2.74 -19.57 7.81
CA ASP A 77 -3.58 -19.58 9.00
C ASP A 77 -4.24 -18.20 9.16
N PRO A 78 -5.58 -18.10 9.12
CA PRO A 78 -6.29 -16.84 9.28
C PRO A 78 -6.06 -16.17 10.64
N ASP A 79 -5.71 -16.93 11.69
CA ASP A 79 -5.48 -16.37 13.02
C ASP A 79 -4.21 -15.50 13.06
N LEU A 80 -3.32 -15.65 12.07
CA LEU A 80 -2.11 -14.83 11.94
C LEU A 80 -2.36 -13.45 11.34
N VAL A 81 -3.52 -13.19 10.72
CA VAL A 81 -3.78 -11.91 10.03
C VAL A 81 -3.65 -10.71 10.97
N ALA A 82 -4.27 -10.79 12.14
CA ALA A 82 -4.24 -9.69 13.12
C ALA A 82 -2.82 -9.45 13.63
N VAL A 83 -2.06 -10.52 13.90
CA VAL A 83 -0.67 -10.45 14.38
C VAL A 83 0.24 -9.84 13.32
N THR A 84 0.11 -10.24 12.05
CA THR A 84 0.91 -9.67 10.96
C THR A 84 0.62 -8.18 10.75
N VAL A 85 -0.63 -7.75 10.89
CA VAL A 85 -0.98 -6.32 10.79
C VAL A 85 -0.43 -5.53 12.00
N ALA A 86 -0.52 -6.08 13.21
CA ALA A 86 0.01 -5.46 14.42
C ALA A 86 1.54 -5.27 14.36
N ASP A 87 2.27 -6.31 13.92
CA ASP A 87 3.73 -6.27 13.76
C ASP A 87 4.17 -5.16 12.78
N VAL A 88 3.48 -5.05 11.63
CA VAL A 88 3.75 -3.98 10.66
C VAL A 88 3.52 -2.58 11.23
N LEU A 89 2.53 -2.42 12.11
CA LEU A 89 2.20 -1.13 12.74
C LEU A 89 3.00 -0.86 14.03
N GLY A 90 3.75 -1.85 14.54
CA GLY A 90 4.54 -1.74 15.76
C GLY A 90 3.72 -1.67 17.04
N VAL A 91 2.57 -2.36 17.10
CA VAL A 91 1.64 -2.37 18.25
C VAL A 91 1.44 -3.74 18.87
#